data_AF-A0A1F5MH45-F1
#
_entry.id   AF-A0A1F5MH45-F1
#
_cell.length_a   1.000
_cell.length_b   1.000
_cell.length_c   1.000
_cell.angle_alpha   90.00
_cell.angle_beta   90.00
_cell.angle_gamma   90.00
#
_symmetry.space_group_name_H-M   'P 1'
#
loop_
_entity.id
_entity.type
_entity.pdbx_description
1 polymer ?
#
loop_
_entity_poly.entity_id
_entity_poly.type
_entity_poly.pdbx_seq_one_letter_code
_entity_poly.pdbx_strand_id
1 'polypeptide(L)'
;MDQRIAEYLDNLIKEYLNNPRFSNLNEEQKINIATTLEGVLYKAAVEELINRLNADQLAQIANLDLTSPQMEAKLEEFAATIPDFLSMLEERFQEELTNFQSVN
;
A
#
# COMPACT_ATOMS: atom_id res chain seq x y z
N MET A 1 5.52 16.38 8.49
CA MET A 1 5.24 15.56 7.31
C MET A 1 5.14 14.14 7.82
N ASP A 2 3.96 13.74 8.26
CA ASP A 2 3.59 12.33 8.48
C ASP A 2 2.45 12.09 7.50
N GLN A 3 2.76 11.91 6.22
CA GLN A 3 1.77 11.33 5.32
C GLN A 3 1.72 9.85 5.69
N ARG A 4 0.62 9.47 6.34
CA ARG A 4 0.34 8.07 6.67
C ARG A 4 0.36 7.26 5.38
N ILE A 5 0.88 6.03 5.43
CA ILE A 5 0.94 5.13 4.27
C ILE A 5 -0.45 5.03 3.61
N ALA A 6 -1.52 5.02 4.41
CA ALA A 6 -2.90 5.05 3.94
C ALA A 6 -3.24 6.29 3.09
N GLU A 7 -2.80 7.49 3.48
CA GLU A 7 -3.03 8.72 2.69
C GLU A 7 -2.26 8.70 1.38
N TYR A 8 -1.04 8.17 1.40
CA TYR A 8 -0.25 8.00 0.18
C TYR A 8 -0.94 7.04 -0.80
N LEU A 9 -1.39 5.89 -0.30
CA LEU A 9 -2.12 4.88 -1.08
C LEU A 9 -3.39 5.46 -1.70
N ASP A 10 -4.20 6.18 -0.92
CA ASP A 10 -5.43 6.80 -1.41
C ASP A 10 -5.15 7.80 -2.55
N ASN A 11 -4.14 8.65 -2.40
CA ASN A 11 -3.73 9.58 -3.45
C ASN A 11 -3.26 8.85 -4.72
N LEU A 12 -2.42 7.82 -4.57
CA LEU A 12 -1.92 7.03 -5.69
C LEU A 12 -3.04 6.33 -6.46
N ILE A 13 -4.02 5.75 -5.75
CA ILE A 13 -5.18 5.08 -6.35
C ILE A 13 -6.03 6.09 -7.11
N LYS A 14 -6.28 7.28 -6.53
CA LYS A 14 -7.01 8.36 -7.21
C LYS A 14 -6.30 8.81 -8.48
N GLU A 15 -4.98 8.99 -8.43
CA GLU A 15 -4.18 9.34 -9.61
C GLU A 15 -4.25 8.26 -10.68
N TYR A 16 -4.13 6.98 -10.30
CA TYR A 16 -4.22 5.87 -11.22
C TYR A 16 -5.60 5.79 -11.89
N LEU A 17 -6.69 6.00 -11.14
CA LEU A 17 -8.05 6.01 -11.66
C LEU A 17 -8.39 7.23 -12.53
N ASN A 18 -7.57 8.29 -12.48
CA ASN A 18 -7.66 9.44 -13.40
C ASN A 18 -7.07 9.14 -14.79
N ASN A 19 -6.44 7.99 -15.00
CA ASN A 19 -5.93 7.59 -16.30
C ASN A 19 -7.07 7.49 -17.34
N PRO A 20 -6.88 7.96 -18.59
CA PRO A 20 -7.88 7.89 -19.65
C PRO A 20 -8.50 6.50 -19.88
N ARG A 21 -7.79 5.40 -19.57
CA ARG A 21 -8.34 4.04 -19.71
C ARG A 21 -9.59 3.80 -18.86
N PHE A 22 -9.73 4.53 -17.76
CA PHE A 22 -10.84 4.42 -16.83
C PHE A 22 -11.92 5.48 -17.07
N SER A 23 -11.80 6.31 -18.11
CA SER A 23 -12.76 7.37 -18.41
C SER A 23 -14.17 6.84 -18.68
N ASN A 24 -14.26 5.61 -19.20
CA ASN A 24 -15.52 4.97 -19.60
C ASN A 24 -16.13 4.10 -18.50
N LEU A 25 -15.44 3.96 -17.35
CA LEU A 25 -15.98 3.22 -16.21
C LEU A 25 -16.97 4.08 -15.44
N ASN A 26 -18.05 3.44 -14.98
CA ASN A 26 -18.98 4.06 -14.05
C ASN A 26 -18.37 4.15 -12.64
N GLU A 27 -19.04 4.88 -11.74
CA GLU A 27 -18.54 5.11 -10.38
C GLU A 27 -18.40 3.82 -9.58
N GLU A 28 -19.34 2.88 -9.69
CA GLU A 28 -19.29 1.58 -9.02
C GLU A 28 -18.09 0.74 -9.47
N GLN A 29 -17.78 0.72 -10.76
CA GLN A 29 -16.61 0.05 -11.32
C GLN A 29 -15.31 0.71 -10.82
N LYS A 30 -15.26 2.04 -10.75
CA LYS A 30 -14.11 2.76 -10.20
C LYS A 30 -13.91 2.45 -8.72
N ILE A 31 -14.98 2.37 -7.94
CA ILE A 31 -14.92 1.98 -6.51
C ILE A 31 -14.39 0.55 -6.38
N ASN A 32 -14.93 -0.40 -7.15
CA ASN A 32 -14.46 -1.80 -7.08
C ASN A 32 -12.97 -1.95 -7.45
N ILE A 33 -12.50 -1.20 -8.45
CA ILE A 33 -11.07 -1.16 -8.80
C ILE A 33 -10.27 -0.48 -7.69
N ALA A 34 -10.76 0.64 -7.12
CA ALA A 34 -10.10 1.32 -6.01
C ALA A 34 -9.88 0.38 -4.83
N THR A 35 -10.92 -0.32 -4.38
CA THR A 35 -10.85 -1.29 -3.27
C THR A 35 -9.89 -2.43 -3.57
N THR A 36 -9.88 -2.91 -4.82
CA THR A 36 -8.95 -3.97 -5.24
C THR A 36 -7.50 -3.48 -5.20
N LEU A 37 -7.24 -2.28 -5.73
CA LEU A 37 -5.92 -1.66 -5.72
C LEU A 37 -5.46 -1.35 -4.30
N GLU A 38 -6.34 -0.84 -3.45
CA GLU A 38 -6.05 -0.60 -2.04
C GLU A 38 -5.56 -1.88 -1.35
N GLY A 39 -6.27 -2.99 -1.53
CA GLY A 39 -5.85 -4.27 -0.97
C GLY A 39 -4.50 -4.77 -1.52
N VAL A 40 -4.26 -4.63 -2.82
CA VAL A 40 -2.99 -5.03 -3.46
C VAL A 40 -1.83 -4.18 -2.96
N LEU A 41 -1.97 -2.86 -2.97
CA LEU A 41 -0.91 -1.93 -2.60
C LEU A 41 -0.66 -1.96 -1.09
N TYR A 42 -1.70 -2.04 -0.26
CA TYR A 42 -1.54 -2.20 1.18
C TYR A 42 -0.78 -3.49 1.51
N LYS A 43 -1.14 -4.60 0.86
CA LYS A 43 -0.42 -5.87 1.03
C LYS A 43 1.04 -5.74 0.60
N ALA A 44 1.32 -5.14 -0.55
CA ALA A 44 2.69 -4.89 -1.01
C ALA A 44 3.49 -4.03 -0.02
N ALA A 45 2.84 -3.03 0.60
CA ALA A 45 3.47 -2.19 1.61
C ALA A 45 3.86 -2.97 2.87
N VAL A 46 2.94 -3.82 3.34
CA VAL A 46 3.18 -4.71 4.49
C VAL A 46 4.29 -5.71 4.18
N GLU A 47 4.29 -6.32 3.00
CA GLU A 47 5.31 -7.29 2.59
C GLU A 47 6.70 -6.65 2.49
N GLU A 48 6.81 -5.47 1.85
CA GLU A 48 8.08 -4.75 1.77
C GLU A 48 8.57 -4.35 3.16
N LEU A 49 7.68 -3.89 4.04
CA LEU A 49 8.04 -3.58 5.41
C LEU A 49 8.57 -4.80 6.14
N ILE A 50 7.83 -5.92 6.13
CA ILE A 50 8.20 -7.19 6.77
C ILE A 50 9.58 -7.67 6.30
N ASN A 51 9.89 -7.54 5.01
CA ASN A 51 11.20 -7.93 4.44
C ASN A 51 12.38 -7.13 5.00
N ARG A 52 12.12 -5.95 5.59
CA ARG A 52 13.14 -5.06 6.17
C ARG A 52 13.21 -5.14 7.69
N LEU A 53 12.21 -5.73 8.33
CA LEU A 53 12.19 -5.88 9.78
C LEU A 53 13.20 -6.93 10.24
N ASN A 54 13.85 -6.65 11.37
CA ASN A 54 14.66 -7.64 12.06
C ASN A 54 13.76 -8.61 12.87
N ALA A 55 14.37 -9.68 13.40
CA ALA A 55 13.65 -10.71 14.15
C ALA A 55 12.87 -10.15 15.37
N ASP A 56 13.42 -9.14 16.05
CA ASP A 56 12.78 -8.54 17.22
C ASP A 56 11.57 -7.68 16.84
N GLN A 57 11.63 -6.97 15.72
CA GLN A 57 10.50 -6.21 15.15
C GLN A 57 9.41 -7.15 14.63
N LEU A 58 9.79 -8.23 13.95
CA LEU A 58 8.85 -9.26 13.51
C LEU A 58 8.12 -9.91 14.68
N ALA A 59 8.83 -10.20 15.77
CA ALA A 59 8.23 -10.76 16.98
C ALA A 59 7.18 -9.83 17.61
N GLN A 60 7.33 -8.50 17.49
CA GLN A 60 6.37 -7.52 17.99
C GLN A 60 5.06 -7.50 17.21
N ILE A 61 5.09 -7.85 15.92
CA ILE A 61 3.90 -7.86 15.05
C ILE A 61 3.32 -9.26 14.80
N ALA A 62 4.07 -10.32 15.09
CA ALA A 62 3.67 -11.71 14.78
C ALA A 62 2.33 -12.15 15.40
N ASN A 63 1.92 -11.54 16.51
CA ASN A 63 0.66 -11.85 17.20
C ASN A 63 -0.44 -10.80 16.97
N LEU A 64 -0.16 -9.76 16.19
CA LEU A 64 -1.15 -8.74 15.86
C LEU A 64 -1.97 -9.21 14.64
N ASP A 65 -3.27 -8.89 14.67
CA ASP A 65 -4.10 -9.04 13.49
C ASP A 65 -3.69 -8.01 12.44
N LEU A 66 -3.44 -8.45 11.21
CA LEU A 66 -3.03 -7.63 10.07
C LEU A 66 -3.99 -6.46 9.78
N THR A 67 -5.25 -6.60 10.19
CA THR A 67 -6.30 -5.60 9.99
C THR A 67 -6.57 -4.74 11.23
N SER A 68 -5.87 -5.00 12.33
CA SER A 68 -6.05 -4.22 13.55
C SER A 68 -5.38 -2.85 13.47
N PRO A 69 -5.98 -1.80 14.07
CA PRO A 69 -5.33 -0.49 14.17
C PRO A 69 -3.97 -0.54 14.89
N GLN A 70 -3.75 -1.56 15.72
CA GLN A 70 -2.50 -1.79 16.43
C GLN A 70 -1.40 -2.28 15.49
N MET A 71 -1.73 -3.16 14.53
CA MET A 71 -0.80 -3.54 13.47
C MET A 71 -0.45 -2.34 12.62
N GLU A 72 -1.45 -1.58 12.16
CA GLU A 72 -1.23 -0.38 11.35
C GLU A 72 -0.28 0.60 12.05
N ALA A 73 -0.53 0.93 13.32
CA ALA A 73 0.34 1.80 14.09
C ALA A 73 1.78 1.27 14.23
N LYS A 74 1.94 -0.05 14.41
CA LYS A 74 3.27 -0.68 14.50
C LYS A 74 4.00 -0.69 13.17
N LEU A 75 3.28 -0.90 12.07
CA LEU A 75 3.82 -0.83 10.73
C LEU A 75 4.28 0.60 10.42
N GLU A 76 3.47 1.62 10.76
CA GLU A 76 3.86 3.03 10.62
C GLU A 76 5.11 3.36 11.46
N GLU A 77 5.16 2.90 12.71
CA GLU A 77 6.32 3.08 13.59
C GLU A 77 7.59 2.49 12.95
N PHE A 78 7.52 1.26 12.45
CA PHE A 78 8.68 0.61 11.83
C PHE A 78 9.06 1.21 10.49
N ALA A 79 8.08 1.56 9.66
CA ALA A 79 8.30 2.26 8.40
C ALA A 79 9.09 3.56 8.61
N ALA A 80 8.75 4.33 9.65
CA ALA A 80 9.46 5.56 10.01
C ALA A 80 10.93 5.32 10.43
N THR A 81 11.29 4.10 10.85
CA THR A 81 12.68 3.75 11.20
C THR A 81 13.54 3.34 10.01
N ILE A 82 12.92 3.10 8.85
CA ILE A 82 13.63 2.64 7.64
C ILE A 82 13.92 3.85 6.75
N PRO A 83 15.20 4.18 6.50
CA PRO A 83 15.56 5.25 5.58
C PRO A 83 15.04 4.98 4.16
N ASP A 84 14.53 6.02 3.51
CA ASP A 84 14.04 5.98 2.12
C ASP A 84 12.91 4.96 1.87
N PHE A 85 12.23 4.50 2.92
CA PHE A 85 11.18 3.48 2.81
C PHE A 85 10.04 3.92 1.89
N LEU A 86 9.64 5.20 1.96
CA LEU A 86 8.62 5.74 1.07
C LEU A 86 9.04 5.59 -0.40
N SER A 87 10.25 6.01 -0.77
CA SER A 87 10.76 5.88 -2.13
C SER A 87 10.78 4.42 -2.61
N MET A 88 11.16 3.48 -1.74
CA MET A 88 11.12 2.04 -2.06
C MET A 88 9.68 1.54 -2.27
N LEU A 89 8.74 1.99 -1.44
CA LEU A 89 7.33 1.70 -1.63
C LEU A 89 6.80 2.27 -2.95
N GLU A 90 7.22 3.47 -3.34
CA GLU A 90 6.81 4.05 -4.62
C GLU A 90 7.22 3.14 -5.78
N GLU A 91 8.48 2.68 -5.81
CA GLU A 91 8.96 1.74 -6.82
C GLU A 91 8.12 0.46 -6.82
N ARG A 92 7.87 -0.11 -5.64
CA ARG A 92 7.07 -1.33 -5.50
C ARG A 92 5.63 -1.13 -5.97
N PHE A 93 5.02 -0.01 -5.64
CA PHE A 93 3.67 0.30 -6.08
C PHE A 93 3.59 0.50 -7.58
N GLN A 94 4.57 1.15 -8.21
CA GLN A 94 4.62 1.27 -9.67
C GLN A 94 4.70 -0.10 -10.36
N GLU A 95 5.44 -1.05 -9.78
CA GLU A 95 5.46 -2.44 -10.26
C GLU A 95 4.08 -3.11 -10.15
N GLU A 96 3.44 -3.03 -8.98
CA GLU A 96 2.11 -3.62 -8.76
C GLU A 96 1.05 -2.99 -9.68
N LEU A 97 1.10 -1.67 -9.85
CA LEU A 97 0.21 -0.96 -10.76
C LEU A 97 0.44 -1.39 -12.22
N THR A 98 1.69 -1.58 -12.64
CA THR A 98 2.03 -2.06 -14.00
C THR A 98 1.56 -3.51 -14.21
N ASN A 99 1.72 -4.36 -13.21
CA ASN A 99 1.23 -5.74 -13.26
C ASN A 99 -0.30 -5.77 -13.31
N PHE A 100 -0.97 -4.92 -12.54
CA PHE A 100 -2.42 -4.77 -12.57
C PHE A 100 -2.94 -4.28 -13.93
N GLN A 101 -2.16 -3.46 -14.66
CA GLN A 101 -2.45 -3.06 -16.05
C GLN A 101 -2.29 -4.19 -17.06
N SER A 102 -1.41 -5.15 -16.79
CA SER A 102 -1.11 -6.24 -17.74
C SER A 102 -2.14 -7.37 -17.68
N VAL A 103 -2.90 -7.46 -16.59
CA VAL A 103 -3.91 -8.52 -16.34
C VAL A 103 -5.34 -8.05 -16.65
N ASN A 104 -5.60 -6.74 -16.71
CA ASN A 104 -6.91 -6.12 -16.99
C ASN A 104 -6.86 -5.19 -18.20
#